data_AF-A0A258MTG2-F1
#
_entry.id   AF-A0A258MTG2-F1
#
_cell.length_a   1.000
_cell.length_b   1.000
_cell.length_c   1.000
_cell.angle_alpha   90.00
_cell.angle_beta   90.00
_cell.angle_gamma   90.00
#
_symmetry.space_group_name_H-M   'P 1'
#
loop_
_entity.id
_entity.type
_entity.pdbx_description
1 polymer ?
#
loop_
_entity_poly.entity_id
_entity_poly.type
_entity_poly.pdbx_seq_one_letter_code
_entity_poly.pdbx_strand_id
1 'polypeptide(L)'
;MTNKVQLNAATQLANLGEELNVPFLKLLGVRLISAEMGKGEILLALKPEHTNTWDVAHGGVLLTLMDVAMAVAARSSDPGDRSVVTVEMKNNFMQAANGILRVKADTVRRTATMAFCEAKLYNDQGEICCMSTGTFQFLKRLATKNANGERVINEDSRQKK
;
A
#
# COMPACT_ATOMS: atom_id res chain seq x y z
N MET A 1 -4.92 35.06 -14.90
CA MET A 1 -3.55 34.52 -14.98
C MET A 1 -3.59 33.08 -14.51
N THR A 2 -3.64 32.15 -15.46
CA THR A 2 -3.79 30.72 -15.20
C THR A 2 -2.47 30.20 -14.66
N ASN A 3 -2.42 29.91 -13.36
CA ASN A 3 -1.26 29.34 -12.72
C ASN A 3 -1.12 27.89 -13.23
N LYS A 4 -0.41 27.71 -14.34
CA LYS A 4 0.03 26.39 -14.78
C LYS A 4 1.01 25.90 -13.72
N VAL A 5 0.53 25.08 -12.80
CA VAL A 5 1.38 24.32 -11.88
C VAL A 5 2.41 23.60 -12.76
N GLN A 6 3.67 24.02 -12.67
CA GLN A 6 4.77 23.33 -13.34
C GLN A 6 4.81 21.89 -12.81
N LEU A 7 4.40 20.92 -13.63
CA LEU A 7 4.63 19.52 -13.32
C LEU A 7 6.13 19.26 -13.39
N ASN A 8 6.78 19.12 -12.24
CA ASN A 8 8.11 18.53 -12.16
C ASN A 8 8.02 16.99 -12.15
N ALA A 9 9.14 16.30 -12.34
CA ALA A 9 9.21 14.83 -12.37
C ALA A 9 8.59 14.19 -11.12
N ALA A 10 8.72 14.83 -9.94
CA ALA A 10 8.11 14.36 -8.70
C ALA A 10 6.58 14.45 -8.72
N THR A 11 6.02 15.48 -9.35
CA THR A 11 4.57 15.67 -9.54
C THR A 11 4.01 14.72 -10.60
N GLN A 12 4.83 14.35 -11.60
CA GLN A 12 4.48 13.30 -12.56
C GLN A 12 4.50 11.91 -11.90
N LEU A 13 5.51 11.61 -11.08
CA LEU A 13 5.60 10.37 -10.33
C LEU A 13 4.50 10.23 -9.27
N ALA A 14 4.08 11.33 -8.63
CA ALA A 14 2.97 11.35 -7.68
C ALA A 14 1.60 10.96 -8.29
N ASN A 15 1.47 11.04 -9.62
CA ASN A 15 0.27 10.66 -10.36
C ASN A 15 0.44 9.33 -11.12
N LEU A 16 1.57 8.63 -10.95
CA LEU A 16 1.72 7.28 -11.46
C LEU A 16 0.92 6.31 -10.59
N GLY A 17 0.10 5.49 -11.23
CA GLY A 17 -0.72 4.48 -10.58
C GLY A 17 -2.15 4.91 -10.29
N GLU A 18 -2.92 3.94 -9.81
CA GLU A 18 -4.34 4.10 -9.51
C GLU A 18 -4.56 4.50 -8.05
N GLU A 19 -5.64 5.23 -7.78
CA GLU A 19 -6.04 5.51 -6.41
C GLU A 19 -6.65 4.27 -5.75
N LEU A 20 -6.16 3.93 -4.56
CA LEU A 20 -6.78 2.87 -3.76
C LEU A 20 -8.07 3.39 -3.12
N ASN A 21 -9.15 2.61 -3.23
CA ASN A 21 -10.44 2.96 -2.62
C ASN A 21 -10.47 2.67 -1.10
N VAL A 22 -9.52 3.24 -0.36
CA VAL A 22 -9.40 3.16 1.09
C VAL A 22 -9.22 4.59 1.64
N PRO A 23 -10.15 5.13 2.44
CA PRO A 23 -10.10 6.53 2.86
C PRO A 23 -8.77 6.98 3.46
N PHE A 24 -8.15 6.14 4.30
CA PHE A 24 -6.85 6.43 4.90
C PHE A 24 -5.72 6.50 3.86
N LEU A 25 -5.75 5.64 2.84
CA LEU A 25 -4.73 5.64 1.78
C LEU A 25 -4.92 6.81 0.81
N LYS A 26 -6.16 7.24 0.59
CA LYS A 26 -6.48 8.48 -0.15
C LYS A 26 -5.98 9.72 0.59
N LEU A 27 -6.17 9.77 1.91
CA LEU A 27 -5.66 10.84 2.77
C LEU A 27 -4.13 10.98 2.64
N LEU A 28 -3.42 9.85 2.75
CA LEU A 28 -1.96 9.82 2.55
C LEU A 28 -1.57 10.13 1.09
N GLY A 29 -2.40 9.76 0.11
CA GLY A 29 -2.10 9.92 -1.32
C GLY A 29 -1.29 8.74 -1.89
N VAL A 30 -1.50 7.54 -1.36
CA VAL A 30 -0.87 6.31 -1.85
C VAL A 30 -1.46 5.94 -3.21
N ARG A 31 -0.59 5.55 -4.15
CA ARG A 31 -0.94 5.07 -5.49
C ARG A 31 -0.58 3.60 -5.65
N LEU A 32 -1.48 2.83 -6.27
CA LEU A 32 -1.25 1.46 -6.70
C LEU A 32 -0.57 1.44 -8.06
N ILE A 33 0.61 0.82 -8.16
CA ILE A 33 1.34 0.69 -9.42
C ILE A 33 1.01 -0.63 -10.10
N SER A 34 1.04 -1.74 -9.37
CA SER A 34 0.71 -3.07 -9.90
C SER A 34 0.24 -4.03 -8.80
N ALA A 35 -0.58 -5.00 -9.21
CA ALA A 35 -1.14 -6.04 -8.35
C ALA A 35 -1.39 -7.31 -9.16
N GLU A 36 -0.39 -8.17 -9.31
CA GLU A 36 -0.50 -9.35 -10.18
C GLU A 36 0.36 -10.50 -9.69
N MET A 37 -0.15 -11.73 -9.85
CA MET A 37 0.62 -12.97 -9.66
C MET A 37 1.37 -13.05 -8.31
N GLY A 38 0.72 -12.60 -7.23
CA GLY A 38 1.31 -12.57 -5.90
C GLY A 38 2.27 -11.41 -5.65
N LYS A 39 2.33 -10.42 -6.53
CA LYS A 39 3.15 -9.22 -6.40
C LYS A 39 2.29 -7.99 -6.16
N GLY A 40 2.80 -7.09 -5.33
CA GLY A 40 2.18 -5.80 -5.06
C GLY A 40 3.20 -4.69 -5.15
N GLU A 41 2.84 -3.60 -5.84
CA GLU A 41 3.67 -2.41 -5.92
C GLU A 41 2.85 -1.16 -5.67
N ILE A 42 3.33 -0.32 -4.75
CA ILE A 42 2.70 0.97 -4.44
C ILE A 42 3.74 2.09 -4.38
N LEU A 43 3.24 3.32 -4.45
CA LEU A 43 4.05 4.54 -4.43
C LEU A 43 3.41 5.59 -3.51
N LEU A 44 4.27 6.37 -2.84
CA LEU A 44 3.87 7.57 -2.10
C LEU A 44 4.90 8.68 -2.30
N ALA A 45 4.47 9.82 -2.82
CA ALA A 45 5.25 11.05 -2.73
C ALA A 45 5.08 11.65 -1.32
N LEU A 46 6.17 11.81 -0.57
CA LEU A 46 6.10 12.39 0.77
C LEU A 46 5.64 13.84 0.73
N LYS A 47 4.85 14.21 1.74
CA LYS A 47 4.41 15.57 2.03
C LYS A 47 4.92 15.96 3.42
N PRO A 48 4.95 17.25 3.77
CA PRO A 48 5.34 17.69 5.11
C PRO A 48 4.58 16.99 6.23
N GLU A 49 3.30 16.65 6.03
CA GLU A 49 2.49 15.96 7.06
C GLU A 49 2.88 14.48 7.25
N HIS A 50 3.71 13.92 6.37
CA HIS A 50 4.19 12.54 6.45
C HIS A 50 5.52 12.40 7.20
N THR A 51 6.18 13.51 7.55
CA THR A 51 7.51 13.48 8.16
C THR A 51 7.44 13.40 9.69
N ASN A 52 8.54 13.00 10.31
CA ASN A 52 8.77 13.10 11.74
C ASN A 52 9.53 14.39 12.09
N THR A 53 9.93 14.55 13.35
CA THR A 53 10.69 15.72 13.85
C THR A 53 12.09 15.91 13.26
N TRP A 54 12.56 14.97 12.43
CA TRP A 54 13.83 15.02 11.72
C TRP A 54 13.65 15.28 10.23
N ASP A 55 12.44 15.69 9.80
CA ASP A 55 12.08 15.98 8.41
C ASP A 55 12.24 14.78 7.45
N VAL A 56 12.23 13.56 7.99
CA VAL A 56 12.23 12.30 7.22
C VAL A 56 10.92 11.56 7.42
N ALA A 57 10.60 10.59 6.56
CA ALA A 57 9.35 9.83 6.65
C ALA A 57 9.09 9.28 8.06
N HIS A 58 7.89 9.52 8.58
CA HIS A 58 7.47 9.00 9.87
C HIS A 58 7.38 7.46 9.83
N GLY A 59 7.82 6.79 10.89
CA GLY A 59 7.85 5.32 10.94
C GLY A 59 6.47 4.68 10.70
N GLY A 60 5.39 5.32 11.16
CA GLY A 60 4.01 4.90 10.90
C GLY A 60 3.60 4.97 9.42
N VAL A 61 4.12 5.94 8.65
CA VAL A 61 3.91 6.01 7.19
C VAL A 61 4.61 4.84 6.53
N LEU A 62 5.88 4.58 6.90
CA LEU A 62 6.64 3.45 6.36
C LEU A 62 5.95 2.11 6.63
N LEU A 63 5.52 1.88 7.88
CA LEU A 63 4.77 0.67 8.27
C LEU A 63 3.46 0.52 7.47
N THR A 64 2.72 1.61 7.30
CA THR A 64 1.49 1.61 6.49
C THR A 64 1.78 1.18 5.05
N LEU A 65 2.84 1.71 4.43
CA LEU A 65 3.18 1.36 3.07
C LEU A 65 3.61 -0.12 2.95
N MET A 66 4.41 -0.62 3.89
CA MET A 66 4.82 -2.03 3.90
C MET A 66 3.61 -2.97 4.04
N ASP A 67 2.71 -2.68 4.97
CA ASP A 67 1.49 -3.46 5.19
C ASP A 67 0.60 -3.49 3.94
N VAL A 68 0.33 -2.32 3.35
CA VAL A 68 -0.54 -2.19 2.17
C VAL A 68 0.05 -2.92 0.98
N ALA A 69 1.35 -2.78 0.71
CA ALA A 69 2.00 -3.45 -0.41
C ALA A 69 1.92 -4.98 -0.27
N MET A 70 2.21 -5.51 0.93
CA MET A 70 2.10 -6.94 1.21
C MET A 70 0.64 -7.42 1.16
N ALA A 71 -0.33 -6.62 1.61
CA ALA A 71 -1.74 -6.96 1.49
C ALA A 71 -2.20 -7.00 0.02
N VAL A 72 -1.70 -6.10 -0.82
CA VAL A 72 -1.92 -6.12 -2.28
C VAL A 72 -1.32 -7.39 -2.89
N ALA A 73 -0.07 -7.71 -2.56
CA ALA A 73 0.60 -8.93 -3.00
C ALA A 73 -0.21 -10.18 -2.60
N ALA A 74 -0.58 -10.29 -1.32
CA ALA A 74 -1.36 -11.40 -0.80
C ALA A 74 -2.69 -11.60 -1.55
N ARG A 75 -3.46 -10.53 -1.79
CA ARG A 75 -4.72 -10.62 -2.55
C ARG A 75 -4.49 -11.03 -4.00
N SER A 76 -3.46 -10.49 -4.66
CA SER A 76 -3.13 -10.86 -6.04
C SER A 76 -2.68 -12.31 -6.21
N SER A 77 -2.33 -12.99 -5.11
CA SER A 77 -1.98 -14.43 -5.10
C SER A 77 -3.20 -15.35 -4.93
N ASP A 78 -4.37 -14.81 -4.60
CA ASP A 78 -5.57 -15.58 -4.29
C ASP A 78 -6.52 -15.69 -5.48
N PRO A 79 -6.70 -16.89 -6.07
CA PRO A 79 -7.65 -17.08 -7.18
C PRO A 79 -9.11 -16.93 -6.74
N GLY A 80 -9.39 -16.95 -5.43
CA GLY A 80 -10.73 -16.79 -4.87
C GLY A 80 -11.14 -15.33 -4.63
N ASP A 81 -10.30 -14.35 -5.01
CA ASP A 81 -10.54 -12.91 -4.84
C ASP A 81 -10.98 -12.52 -3.41
N ARG A 82 -10.41 -13.20 -2.40
CA ARG A 82 -10.70 -12.90 -1.00
C ARG A 82 -9.96 -11.66 -0.56
N SER A 83 -10.56 -10.94 0.39
CA SER A 83 -9.84 -9.89 1.11
C SER A 83 -8.87 -10.51 2.10
N VAL A 84 -7.94 -9.70 2.58
CA VAL A 84 -7.00 -10.09 3.64
C VAL A 84 -7.07 -9.15 4.82
N VAL A 85 -6.69 -9.66 5.98
CA VAL A 85 -6.34 -8.88 7.16
C VAL A 85 -4.95 -9.24 7.61
N THR A 86 -4.21 -8.26 8.11
CA THR A 86 -2.88 -8.48 8.69
C THR A 86 -3.02 -9.18 10.03
N VAL A 87 -2.34 -10.31 10.18
CA VAL A 87 -2.24 -11.05 11.45
C VAL A 87 -1.05 -10.54 12.24
N GLU A 88 0.10 -10.42 11.58
CA GLU A 88 1.31 -9.81 12.12
C GLU A 88 2.17 -9.26 10.99
N MET A 89 3.05 -8.32 11.35
CA MET A 89 4.17 -7.95 10.51
C MET A 89 5.39 -7.60 11.36
N LYS A 90 6.58 -7.81 10.80
CA LYS A 90 7.86 -7.35 11.33
C LYS A 90 8.53 -6.47 10.30
N ASN A 91 8.85 -5.23 10.66
CA ASN A 91 9.62 -4.32 9.83
C ASN A 91 11.01 -4.05 10.44
N ASN A 92 12.03 -3.97 9.58
CA ASN A 92 13.35 -3.43 9.93
C ASN A 92 13.50 -2.06 9.29
N PHE A 93 13.87 -1.05 10.09
CA PHE A 93 14.24 0.27 9.60
C PHE A 93 15.76 0.31 9.47
N MET A 94 16.26 0.43 8.23
CA MET A 94 17.70 0.36 7.94
C MET A 94 18.31 1.75 7.77
N GLN A 95 17.55 2.69 7.22
CA GLN A 95 17.93 4.09 7.07
C GLN A 95 16.70 5.00 6.89
N ALA A 96 16.91 6.31 6.96
CA ALA A 96 15.88 7.29 6.68
C ALA A 96 15.35 7.19 5.24
N ALA A 97 14.10 7.59 5.04
CA ALA A 97 13.44 7.58 3.74
C ALA A 97 12.88 8.98 3.43
N ASN A 98 13.16 9.47 2.22
CA ASN A 98 12.79 10.81 1.76
C ASN A 98 12.28 10.75 0.32
N GLY A 99 11.71 11.87 -0.14
CA GLY A 99 11.27 12.02 -1.52
C GLY A 99 10.09 11.10 -1.87
N ILE A 100 10.29 10.27 -2.89
CA ILE A 100 9.25 9.36 -3.40
C ILE A 100 9.57 7.96 -2.93
N LEU A 101 8.64 7.39 -2.16
CA LEU A 101 8.78 6.08 -1.59
C LEU A 101 8.08 5.06 -2.48
N ARG A 102 8.81 4.02 -2.86
CA ARG A 102 8.29 2.90 -3.66
C ARG A 102 8.39 1.62 -2.85
N VAL A 103 7.30 0.88 -2.74
CA VAL A 103 7.30 -0.41 -2.04
C VAL A 103 6.98 -1.52 -3.02
N LYS A 104 7.83 -2.55 -3.05
CA LYS A 104 7.62 -3.78 -3.79
C LYS A 104 7.44 -4.91 -2.79
N ALA A 105 6.41 -5.71 -2.99
CA ALA A 105 6.07 -6.83 -2.13
C ALA A 105 5.78 -8.09 -2.94
N ASP A 106 6.12 -9.23 -2.36
CA ASP A 106 5.94 -10.55 -2.96
C ASP A 106 5.28 -11.49 -1.95
N THR A 107 4.34 -12.31 -2.43
CA THR A 107 3.79 -13.44 -1.67
C THR A 107 4.77 -14.59 -1.78
N VAL A 108 5.51 -14.86 -0.69
CA VAL A 108 6.49 -15.94 -0.62
C VAL A 108 5.80 -17.30 -0.57
N ARG A 109 4.70 -17.40 0.18
CA ARG A 109 3.93 -18.64 0.32
C ARG A 109 2.46 -18.35 0.56
N ARG A 110 1.60 -19.17 -0.04
CA ARG A 110 0.16 -19.18 0.21
C ARG A 110 -0.30 -20.54 0.75
N THR A 111 -1.26 -20.53 1.67
CA THR A 111 -2.02 -21.71 2.11
C THR A 111 -3.50 -21.51 1.77
N ALA A 112 -4.37 -22.43 2.20
CA ALA A 112 -5.81 -22.26 2.02
C ALA A 112 -6.36 -21.00 2.73
N THR A 113 -5.76 -20.62 3.86
CA THR A 113 -6.29 -19.58 4.76
C THR A 113 -5.35 -18.41 4.99
N MET A 114 -4.07 -18.51 4.61
CA MET A 114 -3.08 -17.48 4.88
C MET A 114 -2.13 -17.21 3.70
N ALA A 115 -1.54 -16.03 3.68
CA ALA A 115 -0.42 -15.64 2.83
C ALA A 115 0.73 -15.09 3.68
N PHE A 116 1.94 -15.50 3.33
CA PHE A 116 3.18 -15.03 3.93
C PHE A 116 3.90 -14.19 2.90
N CYS A 117 4.16 -12.93 3.23
CA CYS A 117 4.67 -11.94 2.29
C CYS A 117 5.96 -11.31 2.80
N GLU A 118 6.74 -10.78 1.87
CA GLU A 118 7.86 -9.91 2.14
C GLU A 118 7.75 -8.63 1.32
N ALA A 119 8.42 -7.57 1.76
CA ALA A 119 8.48 -6.30 1.04
C ALA A 119 9.78 -5.55 1.29
N LYS A 120 10.12 -4.69 0.31
CA LYS A 120 11.22 -3.72 0.37
C LYS A 120 10.69 -2.34 -0.01
N LEU A 121 11.07 -1.34 0.79
CA LEU A 121 10.80 0.08 0.51
C LEU A 121 12.07 0.76 0.03
N TYR A 122 11.92 1.52 -1.05
CA TYR A 122 12.99 2.27 -1.71
C TYR A 122 12.72 3.77 -1.67
N ASN A 123 13.77 4.58 -1.51
CA ASN A 123 13.72 6.03 -1.74
C ASN A 123 13.87 6.39 -3.23
N ASP A 124 13.94 7.67 -3.55
CA ASP A 124 14.11 8.19 -4.92
C ASP A 124 15.49 7.91 -5.52
N GLN A 125 16.50 7.58 -4.70
CA GLN A 125 17.81 7.09 -5.16
C GLN A 125 17.81 5.57 -5.44
N GLY A 126 16.71 4.87 -5.17
CA GLY A 126 16.61 3.42 -5.33
C GLY A 126 17.29 2.61 -4.22
N GLU A 127 17.60 3.24 -3.09
CA GLU A 127 18.22 2.59 -1.94
C GLU A 127 17.15 1.97 -1.04
N ILE A 128 17.44 0.82 -0.44
CA ILE A 128 16.51 0.16 0.48
C ILE A 128 16.52 0.89 1.83
N CYS A 129 15.38 1.41 2.25
CA CYS A 129 15.22 2.06 3.56
C CYS A 129 14.62 1.11 4.61
N CYS A 130 13.72 0.22 4.18
CA CYS A 130 13.04 -0.74 5.06
C CYS A 130 12.85 -2.11 4.39
N MET A 131 12.83 -3.15 5.21
CA MET A 131 12.45 -4.51 4.81
C MET A 131 11.43 -5.08 5.80
N SER A 132 10.36 -5.67 5.29
CA SER A 132 9.30 -6.24 6.11
C SER A 132 8.96 -7.65 5.69
N THR A 133 8.54 -8.45 6.67
CA THR A 133 7.77 -9.68 6.46
C THR A 133 6.41 -9.52 7.12
N GLY A 134 5.40 -10.25 6.65
CA GLY A 134 4.09 -10.25 7.29
C GLY A 134 3.24 -11.44 6.93
N THR A 135 2.32 -11.76 7.84
CA THR A 135 1.34 -12.84 7.69
C THR A 135 -0.05 -12.24 7.56
N PHE A 136 -0.77 -12.68 6.53
CA PHE A 136 -2.10 -12.20 6.19
C PHE A 136 -3.08 -13.37 6.19
N GLN A 137 -4.26 -13.17 6.76
CA GLN A 137 -5.34 -14.15 6.71
C GLN A 137 -6.35 -13.79 5.63
N PHE A 138 -6.68 -14.76 4.77
CA PHE A 138 -7.77 -14.61 3.81
C PHE A 138 -9.13 -14.67 4.50
N LEU A 139 -9.98 -13.69 4.22
CA LEU A 139 -11.35 -13.64 4.69
C LEU A 139 -12.29 -13.56 3.49
N LYS A 140 -13.37 -14.34 3.54
CA LYS A 140 -14.55 -14.03 2.73
C LYS A 140 -15.03 -12.65 3.16
N ARG A 141 -15.29 -11.76 2.21
CA ARG A 141 -15.61 -10.35 2.47
C ARG A 141 -16.66 -10.25 3.57
N LEU A 142 -16.27 -9.67 4.71
CA LEU A 142 -17.19 -9.41 5.81
C LEU A 142 -18.15 -8.31 5.36
N ALA A 143 -19.44 -8.43 5.73
CA ALA A 143 -20.38 -7.34 5.56
C ALA A 143 -19.82 -6.09 6.26
N THR A 144 -19.64 -5.00 5.53
CA THR A 144 -19.20 -3.71 6.07
C THR A 144 -20.41 -2.97 6.59
N LYS A 145 -20.25 -2.05 7.55
CA LYS A 145 -21.36 -1.18 7.94
C LYS A 145 -21.39 0.05 7.03
N ASN A 146 -22.56 0.41 6.48
CA ASN A 146 -22.72 1.69 5.76
C ASN A 146 -22.69 2.88 6.75
N ALA A 147 -22.78 4.10 6.24
CA ALA A 147 -22.82 5.33 7.05
C ALA A 147 -23.98 5.34 8.09
N ASN A 148 -25.01 4.52 7.87
CA ASN A 148 -26.17 4.37 8.76
C ASN A 148 -26.01 3.20 9.75
N GLY A 149 -24.86 2.51 9.76
CA GLY A 149 -24.56 1.40 10.66
C GLY A 149 -25.12 0.04 10.22
N GLU A 150 -25.79 -0.04 9.06
CA GLU A 150 -26.38 -1.27 8.53
C GLU A 150 -25.31 -2.17 7.91
N ARG A 151 -25.40 -3.49 8.13
CA ARG A 151 -24.52 -4.45 7.47
C ARG A 151 -24.84 -4.51 5.98
N VAL A 152 -23.94 -3.97 5.17
CA VAL A 152 -23.97 -4.02 3.71
C VAL A 152 -22.78 -4.84 3.22
N ILE A 153 -23.04 -5.85 2.40
CA ILE A 153 -21.99 -6.43 1.57
C ILE A 153 -21.88 -5.49 0.37
N ASN A 154 -20.97 -4.52 0.44
CA ASN A 154 -20.70 -3.71 -0.74
C ASN A 154 -20.24 -4.66 -1.84
N GLU A 155 -20.83 -4.60 -3.03
CA GLU A 155 -20.27 -5.28 -4.19
C GLU A 155 -18.91 -4.66 -4.53
N ASP A 156 -18.05 -5.41 -5.19
CA ASP A 156 -16.76 -4.89 -5.59
C ASP A 156 -16.93 -4.00 -6.82
N SER A 157 -16.78 -2.68 -6.66
CA SER A 157 -16.81 -1.76 -7.79
C SER A 157 -15.66 -1.99 -8.79
N ARG A 158 -14.68 -2.86 -8.45
CA ARG A 158 -13.63 -3.33 -9.36
C ARG A 158 -14.08 -4.42 -10.33
N GLN A 159 -15.25 -5.03 -10.13
CA GLN A 159 -15.85 -6.00 -11.07
C GLN A 159 -16.48 -5.35 -12.32
N LYS A 160 -16.46 -4.01 -12.44
CA LYS A 160 -17.07 -3.26 -13.54
C LYS A 160 -16.09 -2.78 -14.63
N LYS A 161 -14.98 -3.49 -14.84
CA LYS A 161 -14.12 -3.27 -16.02
C LYS A 161 -13.84 -4.58 -16.74
#